data_AF-A0AAW9EWB0-F1
#
_entry.id   AF-A0AAW9EWB0-F1
#
_cell.length_a   1.000
_cell.length_b   1.000
_cell.length_c   1.000
_cell.angle_alpha   90.00
_cell.angle_beta   90.00
_cell.angle_gamma   90.00
#
_symmetry.space_group_name_H-M   'P 1'
#
loop_
_entity.id
_entity.type
_entity.pdbx_description
1 polymer ?
#
loop_
_entity_poly.entity_id
_entity_poly.type
_entity_poly.pdbx_seq_one_letter_code
_entity_poly.pdbx_strand_id
1 'polypeptide(L)'
;MQPDAKRLLTLVHVGRRELGLDDEDYRDLLESVTGSRSAKGLKAAQLEAVVTAMKGLGFKVKGNTTGRRSPPSAAHVQAPEVRKLRAIWITMKNDGLLHDGSEDALGSFIRRMTANANGGAGINRAEWLTSVQAERVLEALKKWHIRLMTDVILNRGDIMPESSSHRVDAQPGYDLVRKVYETPGWRAGGQMVIDGSMPVNGLQQKES
;
A
#
# COMPACT_ATOMS: atom_id res chain seq x y z
N MET A 1 1.15 0.65 -18.44
CA MET A 1 0.30 -0.50 -18.05
C MET A 1 -0.56 -0.81 -19.26
N GLN A 2 -0.29 -1.91 -19.97
CA GLN A 2 -1.10 -2.25 -21.15
C GLN A 2 -2.51 -2.65 -20.71
N PRO A 3 -3.57 -2.18 -21.39
CA PRO A 3 -4.92 -2.57 -21.04
C PRO A 3 -5.12 -4.08 -21.25
N ASP A 4 -5.52 -4.77 -20.19
CA ASP A 4 -5.81 -6.19 -20.23
C ASP A 4 -7.10 -6.43 -21.04
N ALA A 5 -6.95 -6.97 -22.25
CA ALA A 5 -8.04 -7.26 -23.17
C ALA A 5 -9.11 -8.16 -22.52
N LYS A 6 -8.72 -9.07 -21.62
CA LYS A 6 -9.67 -9.96 -20.92
C LYS A 6 -10.56 -9.20 -19.96
N ARG A 7 -9.98 -8.24 -19.22
CA ARG A 7 -10.72 -7.35 -18.33
C ARG A 7 -11.69 -6.47 -19.12
N LEU A 8 -11.24 -5.89 -20.23
CA LEU A 8 -12.08 -5.03 -21.07
C LEU A 8 -13.24 -5.82 -21.69
N LEU A 9 -13.00 -7.03 -22.17
CA LEU A 9 -14.06 -7.90 -22.69
C LEU A 9 -15.12 -8.20 -21.61
N THR A 10 -14.68 -8.41 -20.37
CA THR A 10 -15.60 -8.59 -19.23
C THR A 10 -16.45 -7.34 -19.01
N LEU A 11 -15.84 -6.14 -19.06
CA LEU A 11 -16.58 -4.88 -18.94
C LEU A 11 -17.59 -4.67 -20.07
N VAL A 12 -17.27 -5.05 -21.30
CA VAL A 12 -18.22 -5.00 -22.42
C VAL A 12 -19.43 -5.90 -22.16
N HIS A 13 -19.21 -7.14 -21.71
CA HIS A 13 -20.33 -8.04 -21.38
C HIS A 13 -21.17 -7.55 -20.19
N VAL A 14 -20.53 -6.97 -19.17
CA VAL A 14 -21.24 -6.36 -18.04
C VAL A 14 -22.03 -5.14 -18.50
N GLY A 15 -21.43 -4.26 -19.31
CA GLY A 15 -22.08 -3.08 -19.84
C GLY A 15 -23.29 -3.43 -20.68
N ARG A 16 -23.21 -4.49 -21.50
CA ARG A 16 -24.35 -5.00 -22.27
C ARG A 16 -25.52 -5.34 -21.35
N ARG A 17 -25.25 -6.08 -20.27
CA ARG A 17 -26.26 -6.48 -19.28
C ARG A 17 -26.83 -5.29 -18.50
N GLU A 18 -25.99 -4.35 -18.09
CA GLU A 18 -26.43 -3.18 -17.29
C GLU A 18 -27.22 -2.17 -18.12
N LEU A 19 -26.90 -2.01 -19.40
CA LEU A 19 -27.65 -1.16 -20.33
C LEU A 19 -28.92 -1.84 -20.86
N GLY A 20 -29.12 -3.13 -20.59
CA GLY A 20 -30.28 -3.87 -21.09
C GLY A 20 -30.29 -4.06 -22.61
N LEU A 21 -29.11 -4.03 -23.26
CA LEU A 21 -29.00 -4.20 -24.70
C LEU A 21 -29.34 -5.64 -25.09
N ASP A 22 -30.27 -5.77 -26.03
CA ASP A 22 -30.59 -7.06 -26.62
C ASP A 22 -29.44 -7.57 -27.51
N ASP A 23 -29.62 -8.74 -28.10
CA ASP A 23 -28.56 -9.38 -28.90
C ASP A 23 -28.25 -8.62 -30.19
N GLU A 24 -29.21 -7.88 -30.74
CA GLU A 24 -29.07 -7.18 -32.02
C GLU A 24 -28.52 -5.76 -31.81
N ASP A 25 -29.07 -5.01 -30.86
CA ASP A 25 -28.56 -3.71 -30.41
C ASP A 25 -27.10 -3.79 -29.98
N TYR A 26 -26.74 -4.90 -29.31
CA TYR A 26 -25.36 -5.15 -28.91
C TYR A 26 -24.43 -5.40 -30.11
N ARG A 27 -24.89 -6.12 -31.14
CA ARG A 27 -24.09 -6.35 -32.37
C ARG A 27 -23.92 -5.08 -33.17
N ASP A 28 -24.96 -4.26 -33.25
CA ASP A 28 -24.95 -2.99 -33.97
C ASP A 28 -24.05 -1.96 -33.26
N LEU A 29 -24.05 -1.95 -31.92
CA LEU A 29 -23.08 -1.17 -31.14
C LEU A 29 -21.63 -1.61 -31.41
N LEU A 30 -21.38 -2.93 -31.48
CA LEU A 30 -20.03 -3.43 -31.78
C LEU A 30 -19.60 -3.08 -33.20
N GLU A 31 -20.50 -3.21 -34.17
CA GLU A 31 -20.20 -2.91 -35.57
C GLU A 31 -19.97 -1.41 -35.79
N SER A 32 -20.79 -0.54 -35.21
CA SER A 32 -20.63 0.91 -35.33
C SER A 32 -19.31 1.42 -34.73
N VAL A 33 -18.81 0.78 -33.66
CA VAL A 33 -17.58 1.21 -32.99
C VAL A 33 -16.33 0.51 -33.53
N THR A 34 -16.44 -0.74 -33.97
CA THR A 34 -15.27 -1.58 -34.29
C THR A 34 -15.27 -2.18 -35.69
N GLY A 35 -16.38 -2.08 -36.43
CA GLY A 35 -16.60 -2.74 -37.71
C GLY A 35 -16.84 -4.25 -37.63
N SER A 36 -16.94 -4.82 -36.41
CA SER A 36 -17.18 -6.25 -36.19
C SER A 36 -18.48 -6.47 -35.43
N ARG A 37 -19.31 -7.42 -35.89
CA ARG A 37 -20.52 -7.88 -35.17
C ARG A 37 -20.21 -8.80 -33.99
N SER A 38 -18.93 -9.04 -33.67
CA SER A 38 -18.51 -9.88 -32.54
C SER A 38 -17.38 -9.25 -31.74
N ALA A 39 -17.47 -9.40 -30.42
CA ALA A 39 -16.39 -9.04 -29.50
C ALA A 39 -15.24 -10.06 -29.49
N LYS A 40 -15.43 -11.24 -30.10
CA LYS A 40 -14.42 -12.29 -30.17
C LYS A 40 -13.31 -11.87 -31.13
N GLY A 41 -12.08 -11.77 -30.63
CA GLY A 41 -10.90 -11.39 -31.43
C GLY A 41 -10.64 -9.89 -31.51
N LEU A 42 -11.44 -9.05 -30.84
CA LEU A 42 -11.16 -7.62 -30.74
C LEU A 42 -9.88 -7.35 -29.94
N LYS A 43 -9.10 -6.37 -30.40
CA LYS A 43 -7.89 -5.89 -29.69
C LYS A 43 -8.29 -5.01 -28.52
N ALA A 44 -7.38 -4.85 -27.55
CA ALA A 44 -7.63 -4.03 -26.36
C ALA A 44 -8.12 -2.60 -26.70
N ALA A 45 -7.50 -1.94 -27.69
CA ALA A 45 -7.91 -0.60 -28.13
C ALA A 45 -9.36 -0.55 -28.66
N GLN A 46 -9.80 -1.58 -29.38
CA GLN A 46 -11.18 -1.67 -29.87
C GLN A 46 -12.16 -1.91 -28.72
N LEU A 47 -11.80 -2.75 -27.76
CA LEU A 47 -12.62 -2.97 -26.56
C LEU A 47 -12.72 -1.71 -25.69
N GLU A 48 -11.67 -0.90 -25.59
CA GLU A 48 -11.72 0.40 -24.90
C GLU A 48 -12.67 1.38 -25.58
N ALA A 49 -12.65 1.43 -26.91
CA ALA A 49 -13.58 2.26 -27.69
C ALA A 49 -15.03 1.85 -27.41
N VAL A 50 -15.32 0.54 -27.39
CA VAL A 50 -16.66 0.01 -27.08
C VAL A 50 -17.08 0.38 -25.66
N VAL A 51 -16.23 0.17 -24.66
CA VAL A 51 -16.52 0.58 -23.27
C VAL A 51 -16.76 2.08 -23.17
N THR A 52 -16.07 2.89 -23.97
CA THR A 52 -16.27 4.35 -24.02
C THR A 52 -17.63 4.72 -24.62
N ALA A 53 -18.03 4.08 -25.72
CA ALA A 53 -19.36 4.26 -26.30
C ALA A 53 -20.47 3.85 -25.31
N MET A 54 -20.31 2.71 -24.63
CA MET A 54 -21.23 2.27 -23.58
C MET A 54 -21.35 3.29 -22.44
N LYS A 55 -20.25 3.94 -22.03
CA LYS A 55 -20.31 5.01 -21.01
C LYS A 55 -21.15 6.20 -21.47
N GLY A 56 -21.08 6.56 -22.76
CA GLY A 56 -21.95 7.57 -23.36
C GLY A 56 -23.43 7.19 -23.30
N LEU A 57 -23.74 5.89 -23.39
CA LEU A 57 -25.09 5.33 -23.24
C LEU A 57 -25.54 5.18 -21.77
N GLY A 58 -24.73 5.61 -20.81
CA GLY A 58 -25.05 5.55 -19.38
C GLY A 58 -24.42 4.39 -18.62
N PHE A 59 -23.55 3.59 -19.24
CA PHE A 59 -22.81 2.54 -18.55
C PHE A 59 -21.83 3.17 -17.56
N LYS A 60 -22.10 3.00 -16.28
CA LYS A 60 -21.18 3.43 -15.23
C LYS A 60 -20.30 2.24 -14.91
N VAL A 61 -19.06 2.25 -15.44
CA VAL A 61 -18.04 1.34 -14.94
C VAL A 61 -17.91 1.63 -13.46
N LYS A 62 -18.46 0.73 -12.63
CA LYS A 62 -18.12 0.67 -11.22
C LYS A 62 -16.61 0.49 -11.21
N GLY A 63 -15.89 1.58 -10.99
CA GLY A 63 -14.49 1.51 -10.64
C GLY A 63 -14.40 0.48 -9.55
N ASN A 64 -13.31 -0.28 -9.51
CA ASN A 64 -13.12 -1.27 -8.47
C ASN A 64 -13.12 -0.53 -7.12
N THR A 65 -14.30 -0.34 -6.53
CA THR A 65 -14.52 0.16 -5.18
C THR A 65 -14.28 -0.98 -4.19
N THR A 66 -13.28 -1.81 -4.49
CA THR A 66 -12.38 -2.31 -3.46
C THR A 66 -11.71 -1.13 -2.71
N GLY A 67 -11.71 0.06 -3.32
CA GLY A 67 -11.11 1.32 -2.83
C GLY A 67 -11.88 2.08 -1.74
N ARG A 68 -12.21 1.41 -0.64
CA ARG A 68 -12.08 1.90 0.77
C ARG A 68 -12.77 0.88 1.65
N ARG A 69 -12.03 -0.19 1.95
CA ARG A 69 -12.39 -1.07 3.08
C ARG A 69 -12.05 -0.46 4.43
N SER A 70 -11.33 0.65 4.44
CA SER A 70 -11.15 1.45 5.63
C SER A 70 -12.41 2.32 5.80
N PRO A 71 -13.22 2.12 6.85
CA PRO A 71 -14.27 3.04 7.25
C PRO A 71 -13.77 4.48 7.31
N PRO A 72 -14.65 5.48 7.12
CA PRO A 72 -14.34 6.89 7.35
C PRO A 72 -13.66 7.09 8.70
N SER A 73 -12.79 8.09 8.82
CA SER A 73 -12.07 8.38 10.07
C SER A 73 -12.99 8.68 11.27
N ALA A 74 -14.27 8.99 11.02
CA ALA A 74 -15.29 9.22 12.04
C ALA A 74 -16.09 7.95 12.43
N ALA A 75 -15.90 6.83 11.74
CA ALA A 75 -16.61 5.60 12.09
C ALA A 75 -16.11 5.04 13.43
N HIS A 76 -17.04 4.49 14.21
CA HIS A 76 -16.70 3.77 15.43
C HIS A 76 -15.93 2.49 15.07
N VAL A 77 -14.68 2.39 15.51
CA VAL A 77 -13.84 1.19 15.37
C VAL A 77 -13.68 0.62 16.77
N GLN A 78 -13.99 -0.68 16.94
CA GLN A 78 -13.96 -1.33 18.26
C GLN A 78 -12.59 -1.24 18.95
N ALA A 79 -11.51 -1.20 18.17
CA ALA A 79 -10.14 -1.05 18.65
C ALA A 79 -9.48 0.19 17.99
N PRO A 80 -9.22 1.29 18.73
CA PRO A 80 -8.59 2.48 18.15
C PRO A 80 -7.19 2.20 17.56
N GLU A 81 -6.52 1.14 18.02
CA GLU A 81 -5.23 0.67 17.50
C GLU A 81 -5.29 0.25 16.02
N VAL A 82 -6.45 -0.21 15.56
CA VAL A 82 -6.68 -0.57 14.14
C VAL A 82 -6.45 0.63 13.23
N ARG A 83 -6.76 1.84 13.69
CA ARG A 83 -6.48 3.07 12.93
C ARG A 83 -4.99 3.30 12.78
N LYS A 84 -4.22 3.11 13.86
CA LYS A 84 -2.75 3.24 13.84
C LYS A 84 -2.14 2.18 12.92
N LEU A 85 -2.64 0.94 12.99
CA LEU A 85 -2.19 -0.17 12.15
C LEU A 85 -2.40 0.14 10.65
N ARG A 86 -3.59 0.63 10.28
CA ARG A 86 -3.87 1.07 8.90
C ARG A 86 -3.00 2.25 8.48
N ALA A 87 -2.80 3.24 9.37
CA ALA A 87 -1.96 4.39 9.08
C ALA A 87 -0.51 3.96 8.76
N ILE A 88 0.09 3.10 9.59
CA ILE A 88 1.44 2.57 9.33
C ILE A 88 1.49 1.79 8.01
N TRP A 89 0.49 0.95 7.71
CA TRP A 89 0.43 0.20 6.46
C TRP A 89 0.42 1.11 5.22
N ILE A 90 -0.39 2.17 5.25
CA ILE A 90 -0.45 3.17 4.18
C ILE A 90 0.89 3.91 4.07
N THR A 91 1.49 4.32 5.18
CA THR A 91 2.81 4.95 5.21
C THR A 91 3.86 4.05 4.55
N MET A 92 3.94 2.77 4.92
CA MET A 92 4.88 1.82 4.33
C MET A 92 4.69 1.68 2.81
N LYS A 93 3.44 1.76 2.31
CA LYS A 93 3.19 1.73 0.87
C LYS A 93 3.66 3.02 0.19
N ASN A 94 3.39 4.18 0.79
CA ASN A 94 3.81 5.48 0.26
C ASN A 94 5.34 5.62 0.25
N ASP A 95 6.02 5.03 1.23
CA ASP A 95 7.48 4.94 1.30
C ASP A 95 8.07 3.95 0.28
N GLY A 96 7.24 3.22 -0.47
CA GLY A 96 7.69 2.21 -1.44
C GLY A 96 8.19 0.90 -0.81
N LEU A 97 8.06 0.73 0.50
CA LEU A 97 8.50 -0.47 1.23
C LEU A 97 7.59 -1.69 1.00
N LEU A 98 6.36 -1.45 0.52
CA LEU A 98 5.39 -2.50 0.18
C LEU A 98 5.12 -2.55 -1.32
N HIS A 99 5.08 -3.77 -1.86
CA HIS A 99 4.60 -4.01 -3.21
C HIS A 99 3.09 -3.77 -3.32
N ASP A 100 2.30 -4.35 -2.40
CA ASP A 100 0.85 -4.17 -2.32
C ASP A 100 0.45 -3.52 -0.98
N GLY A 101 -0.21 -2.36 -1.07
CA GLY A 101 -0.73 -1.60 0.08
C GLY A 101 -2.23 -1.79 0.30
N SER A 102 -2.86 -2.76 -0.37
CA SER A 102 -4.29 -3.03 -0.25
C SER A 102 -4.70 -3.49 1.16
N GLU A 103 -5.96 -3.27 1.50
CA GLU A 103 -6.55 -3.81 2.75
C GLU A 103 -6.61 -5.36 2.73
N ASP A 104 -6.56 -6.02 1.56
CA ASP A 104 -6.42 -7.49 1.47
C ASP A 104 -5.04 -7.96 1.91
N ALA A 105 -3.99 -7.27 1.46
CA ALA A 105 -2.63 -7.56 1.87
C ALA A 105 -2.46 -7.33 3.38
N LEU A 106 -3.08 -6.27 3.91
CA LEU A 106 -3.16 -6.03 5.35
C LEU A 106 -3.91 -7.15 6.08
N GLY A 107 -5.07 -7.56 5.56
CA GLY A 107 -5.84 -8.68 6.12
C GLY A 107 -5.07 -9.99 6.14
N SER A 108 -4.26 -10.26 5.11
CA SER A 108 -3.40 -11.43 5.02
C SER A 108 -2.27 -11.40 6.07
N PHE A 109 -1.68 -10.22 6.30
CA PHE A 109 -0.71 -10.02 7.36
C PHE A 109 -1.32 -10.25 8.75
N ILE A 110 -2.50 -9.68 9.02
CA ILE A 110 -3.23 -9.85 10.29
C ILE A 110 -3.57 -11.33 10.51
N ARG A 111 -4.03 -12.02 9.46
CA ARG A 111 -4.37 -13.44 9.53
C ARG A 111 -3.18 -14.27 9.97
N ARG A 112 -1.99 -14.01 9.40
CA ARG A 112 -0.75 -14.69 9.79
C ARG A 112 -0.37 -14.44 11.25
N MET A 113 -0.54 -13.22 11.74
CA MET A 113 -0.20 -12.86 13.12
C MET A 113 -1.17 -13.43 14.16
N THR A 114 -2.44 -13.61 13.79
CA THR A 114 -3.50 -14.04 14.72
C THR A 114 -3.81 -15.53 14.64
N ALA A 115 -3.43 -16.23 13.55
CA ALA A 115 -3.71 -17.65 13.37
C ALA A 115 -3.19 -18.53 14.52
N ASN A 116 -1.95 -18.29 14.98
CA ASN A 116 -1.35 -19.08 16.07
C ASN A 116 -2.06 -18.85 17.41
N ALA A 117 -2.58 -17.65 17.66
CA ALA A 117 -3.26 -17.30 18.90
C ALA A 117 -4.73 -17.76 18.94
N ASN A 118 -5.34 -17.98 17.78
CA ASN A 118 -6.76 -18.33 17.62
C ASN A 118 -6.96 -19.79 17.17
N GLY A 119 -6.10 -20.72 17.60
CA GLY A 119 -6.27 -22.15 17.30
C GLY A 119 -6.25 -22.49 15.81
N GLY A 120 -5.55 -21.71 14.99
CA GLY A 120 -5.45 -21.88 13.53
C GLY A 120 -6.38 -20.99 12.71
N ALA A 121 -7.39 -20.35 13.31
CA ALA A 121 -8.33 -19.47 12.63
C ALA A 121 -7.89 -17.99 12.70
N GLY A 122 -7.04 -17.57 11.77
CA GLY A 122 -6.57 -16.18 11.70
C GLY A 122 -7.67 -15.20 11.24
N ILE A 123 -7.68 -14.00 11.82
CA ILE A 123 -8.60 -12.91 11.47
C ILE A 123 -8.07 -12.19 10.23
N ASN A 124 -8.90 -12.04 9.20
CA ASN A 124 -8.54 -11.38 7.95
C ASN A 124 -9.05 -9.94 7.83
N ARG A 125 -9.82 -9.45 8.81
CA ARG A 125 -10.37 -8.09 8.84
C ARG A 125 -9.88 -7.36 10.07
N ALA A 126 -9.22 -6.22 9.87
CA ALA A 126 -8.68 -5.43 10.96
C ALA A 126 -9.75 -4.94 11.95
N GLU A 127 -10.96 -4.67 11.46
CA GLU A 127 -12.12 -4.24 12.27
C GLU A 127 -12.61 -5.30 13.27
N TRP A 128 -12.23 -6.56 13.08
CA TRP A 128 -12.62 -7.66 13.96
C TRP A 128 -11.57 -7.96 15.03
N LEU A 129 -10.48 -7.20 15.08
CA LEU A 129 -9.48 -7.35 16.12
C LEU A 129 -10.00 -6.77 17.44
N THR A 130 -9.81 -7.52 18.52
CA THR A 130 -9.91 -6.97 19.87
C THR A 130 -8.72 -6.05 20.14
N SER A 131 -8.81 -5.14 21.13
CA SER A 131 -7.71 -4.22 21.45
C SER A 131 -6.39 -4.96 21.73
N VAL A 132 -6.41 -6.04 22.51
CA VAL A 132 -5.21 -6.85 22.82
C VAL A 132 -4.62 -7.50 21.56
N GLN A 133 -5.46 -7.99 20.65
CA GLN A 133 -4.97 -8.53 19.38
C GLN A 133 -4.41 -7.42 18.49
N ALA A 134 -5.09 -6.27 18.43
CA ALA A 134 -4.67 -5.12 17.62
C ALA A 134 -3.33 -4.55 18.10
N GLU A 135 -3.09 -4.44 19.41
CA GLU A 135 -1.80 -4.03 19.99
C GLU A 135 -0.68 -5.00 19.60
N ARG A 136 -0.90 -6.31 19.75
CA ARG A 136 0.10 -7.32 19.37
C ARG A 136 0.45 -7.25 17.89
N VAL A 137 -0.55 -7.10 17.02
CA VAL A 137 -0.34 -6.96 15.58
C VAL A 137 0.35 -5.63 15.25
N LEU A 138 -0.02 -4.54 15.93
CA LEU A 138 0.60 -3.22 15.77
C LEU A 138 2.09 -3.25 16.13
N GLU A 139 2.47 -3.88 17.25
CA GLU A 139 3.88 -4.01 17.65
C GLU A 139 4.67 -4.89 16.68
N ALA A 140 4.07 -5.98 16.19
CA ALA A 140 4.67 -6.81 15.15
C ALA A 140 4.86 -6.02 13.83
N LEU A 141 3.89 -5.17 13.46
CA LEU A 141 3.96 -4.32 12.28
C LEU A 141 5.07 -3.27 12.41
N LYS A 142 5.18 -2.60 13.57
CA LYS A 142 6.26 -1.64 13.84
C LYS A 142 7.64 -2.28 13.72
N LYS A 143 7.84 -3.47 14.30
CA LYS A 143 9.11 -4.20 14.20
C LYS A 143 9.46 -4.53 12.74
N TRP A 144 8.48 -4.96 11.96
CA TRP A 144 8.71 -5.21 10.53
C TRP A 144 9.05 -3.93 9.77
N HIS A 145 8.33 -2.84 10.02
CA HIS A 145 8.60 -1.54 9.41
C HIS A 145 10.01 -1.03 9.77
N ILE A 146 10.43 -1.14 11.03
CA ILE A 146 11.80 -0.81 11.46
C ILE A 146 12.82 -1.60 10.67
N ARG A 147 12.62 -2.91 10.50
CA ARG A 147 13.54 -3.75 9.71
C ARG A 147 13.67 -3.27 8.26
N LEU A 148 12.56 -2.93 7.61
CA LEU A 148 12.57 -2.42 6.23
C LEU A 148 13.26 -1.04 6.15
N MET A 149 12.96 -0.13 7.08
CA MET A 149 13.63 1.18 7.13
C MET A 149 15.13 1.05 7.39
N THR A 150 15.52 0.12 8.28
CA THR A 150 16.92 -0.15 8.60
C THR A 150 17.67 -0.62 7.36
N ASP A 151 17.09 -1.55 6.59
CA ASP A 151 17.68 -2.02 5.34
C ASP A 151 17.92 -0.86 4.35
N VAL A 152 16.94 0.04 4.20
CA VAL A 152 17.09 1.23 3.35
C VAL A 152 18.15 2.19 3.86
N ILE A 153 18.21 2.45 5.18
CA ILE A 153 19.21 3.32 5.80
C ILE A 153 20.62 2.76 5.55
N LEU A 154 20.82 1.46 5.81
CA LEU A 154 22.11 0.81 5.62
C LEU A 154 22.53 0.78 4.15
N ASN A 155 21.60 0.48 3.23
CA ASN A 155 21.86 0.49 1.79
C ASN A 155 22.20 1.88 1.23
N ARG A 156 21.76 2.96 1.91
CA ARG A 156 22.17 4.33 1.59
C ARG A 156 23.56 4.70 2.14
N GLY A 157 24.14 3.88 3.03
CA GLY A 157 25.40 4.18 3.73
C GLY A 157 25.21 5.07 4.97
N ASP A 158 23.98 5.20 5.47
CA ASP A 158 23.69 5.95 6.68
C ASP A 158 23.85 5.12 7.95
N ILE A 159 24.10 5.80 9.07
CA ILE A 159 24.33 5.16 10.37
C ILE A 159 22.99 4.95 11.07
N MET A 160 22.75 3.72 11.51
CA MET A 160 21.60 3.39 12.33
C MET A 160 21.74 4.04 13.72
N PRO A 161 20.69 4.70 14.27
CA PRO A 161 20.75 5.27 15.60
C PRO A 161 20.98 4.19 16.65
N GLU A 162 21.67 4.54 17.74
CA GLU A 162 21.81 3.63 18.89
C GLU A 162 20.50 3.51 19.66
N SER A 163 20.26 2.34 20.24
CA SER A 163 19.12 2.16 21.14
C SER A 163 19.41 2.78 22.50
N SER A 164 18.44 3.50 23.05
CA SER A 164 18.53 4.06 24.42
C SER A 164 18.43 3.00 25.52
N SER A 165 18.39 1.72 25.16
CA SER A 165 18.30 0.60 26.09
C SER A 165 19.70 0.03 26.37
N HIS A 166 19.96 -0.32 27.62
CA HIS A 166 21.20 -0.98 28.06
C HIS A 166 21.36 -2.41 27.51
N ARG A 167 20.35 -2.96 26.82
CA ARG A 167 20.46 -4.27 26.19
C ARG A 167 21.20 -4.16 24.86
N VAL A 168 22.22 -4.99 24.68
CA VAL A 168 23.07 -5.05 23.48
C VAL A 168 22.26 -5.33 22.20
N ASP A 169 21.12 -6.01 22.31
CA ASP A 169 20.23 -6.39 21.20
C ASP A 169 19.01 -5.47 21.02
N ALA A 170 18.91 -4.38 21.79
CA ALA A 170 17.73 -3.54 21.72
C ALA A 170 17.70 -2.76 20.41
N GLN A 171 16.58 -2.86 19.70
CA GLN A 171 16.31 -2.02 18.56
C GLN A 171 16.05 -0.58 19.02
N PRO A 172 16.44 0.45 18.25
CA PRO A 172 16.07 1.83 18.55
C PRO A 172 14.55 2.02 18.50
N GLY A 173 14.04 3.00 19.25
CA GLY A 173 12.62 3.32 19.28
C GLY A 173 12.09 3.64 17.88
N TYR A 174 10.83 3.24 17.60
CA TYR A 174 10.20 3.39 16.28
C TYR A 174 10.33 4.81 15.72
N ASP A 175 10.03 5.82 16.53
CA ASP A 175 10.05 7.22 16.10
C ASP A 175 11.45 7.71 15.73
N LEU A 176 12.49 7.20 16.41
CA LEU A 176 13.87 7.55 16.11
C LEU A 176 14.32 6.93 14.79
N VAL A 177 14.04 5.64 14.56
CA VAL A 177 14.33 4.99 13.27
C VAL A 177 13.59 5.70 12.14
N ARG A 178 12.32 6.06 12.37
CA ARG A 178 11.52 6.77 11.38
C ARG A 178 12.12 8.13 11.04
N LYS A 179 12.55 8.89 12.04
CA LYS A 179 13.20 10.19 11.85
C LYS A 179 14.48 10.07 11.01
N VAL A 180 15.31 9.06 11.27
CA VAL A 180 16.53 8.80 10.49
C VAL A 180 16.21 8.41 9.06
N TYR A 181 15.20 7.55 8.87
CA TYR A 181 14.74 7.16 7.53
C TYR A 181 14.27 8.36 6.69
N GLU A 182 13.53 9.30 7.31
CA GLU A 182 13.02 10.52 6.68
C GLU A 182 14.10 11.60 6.48
N THR A 183 15.23 11.50 7.20
CA THR A 183 16.32 12.48 7.17
C THR A 183 17.63 11.82 6.71
N PRO A 184 17.85 11.68 5.39
CA PRO A 184 19.11 11.15 4.86
C PRO A 184 20.33 11.93 5.40
N GLY A 185 21.43 11.23 5.68
CA GLY A 185 22.65 11.86 6.20
C GLY A 185 22.63 12.16 7.71
N TRP A 186 21.67 11.61 8.47
CA TRP A 186 21.60 11.79 9.91
C TRP A 186 22.84 11.20 10.63
N ARG A 187 23.35 11.91 11.64
CA ARG A 187 24.42 11.47 12.55
C ARG A 187 24.04 11.79 14.00
N ALA A 188 24.43 10.91 14.94
CA ALA A 188 24.24 11.14 16.37
C ALA A 188 25.00 12.42 16.80
N GLY A 189 24.32 13.35 17.47
CA GLY A 189 24.89 14.64 17.88
C GLY A 189 24.41 15.87 17.10
N GLY A 190 23.55 15.72 16.08
CA GLY A 190 22.84 16.86 15.47
C GLY A 190 23.55 17.59 14.33
N GLN A 191 24.68 17.07 13.81
CA GLN A 191 25.28 17.60 12.58
C GLN A 191 24.71 16.87 11.35
N MET A 192 24.00 17.62 10.49
CA MET A 192 23.66 17.18 9.13
C MET A 192 24.80 17.57 8.19
N VAL A 193 25.23 16.65 7.32
CA VAL A 193 26.17 16.99 6.24
C VAL A 193 25.36 17.23 4.97
N ILE A 194 25.17 18.51 4.63
CA ILE A 194 24.71 18.90 3.30
C ILE A 194 25.93 18.83 2.36
N ASP A 195 25.85 17.90 1.41
CA ASP A 195 26.70 17.72 0.23
C ASP A 195 28.06 18.47 0.20
N GLY A 196 29.16 17.72 0.34
CA GLY A 196 30.46 18.12 -0.22
C GLY A 196 31.49 18.85 0.66
N SER A 197 31.30 19.05 1.97
CA SER A 197 32.41 19.53 2.82
C SER A 197 32.38 19.01 4.24
N MET A 198 33.51 18.44 4.64
CA MET A 198 33.84 18.03 6.00
C MET A 198 33.56 19.17 6.99
N PRO A 199 32.90 18.92 8.13
CA PRO A 199 32.97 19.86 9.24
C PRO A 199 34.31 19.70 9.96
N VAL A 200 35.01 20.82 10.02
CA VAL A 200 36.24 21.12 10.76
C VAL A 200 36.12 20.72 12.24
N ASN A 201 36.60 19.54 12.60
CA ASN A 201 37.11 19.32 13.95
C ASN A 201 38.31 18.36 13.95
N GLY A 202 39.22 18.60 13.01
CA GLY A 202 40.64 18.35 13.18
C GLY A 202 41.31 19.71 13.32
N LEU A 203 42.19 19.86 14.31
CA LEU A 203 42.95 21.07 14.72
C LEU A 203 42.48 21.75 16.02
N GLN A 204 42.43 21.00 17.13
CA GLN A 204 42.96 21.53 18.39
C GLN A 204 43.41 20.37 19.33
N GLN A 205 44.42 19.63 18.89
CA GLN A 205 45.39 19.04 19.81
C GLN A 205 46.77 19.56 19.40
N LYS A 206 47.40 20.27 20.36
CA LYS A 206 48.79 20.73 20.48
C LYS A 206 48.96 22.26 20.56
N GLU A 207 49.83 22.62 21.50
CA GLU A 207 50.42 23.93 21.83
C GLU A 207 49.51 24.79 22.73
N SER A 208 49.83 25.08 24.00
CA SER A 208 51.01 24.91 24.85
C SER A 208 50.58 24.86 26.32
#